data_AF-A0A1I7XIX6-F1
#
_entry.id   AF-A0A1I7XIX6-F1
#
_cell.length_a   1.000
_cell.length_b   1.000
_cell.length_c   1.000
_cell.angle_alpha   90.00
_cell.angle_beta   90.00
_cell.angle_gamma   90.00
#
_symmetry.space_group_name_H-M   'P 1'
#
loop_
_entity.id
_entity.type
_entity.pdbx_description
1 polymer ?
#
loop_
_entity_poly.entity_id
_entity_poly.type
_entity_poly.pdbx_seq_one_letter_code
_entity_poly.pdbx_strand_id
1 'polypeptide(L)'
;MSSSSDDGDIMEKQNLNDLSQMKPVKNMDDFIKLGWYCTRVLSASEFMTLTALSSMVYMVYAGISPTVIGCGSISFNSTEYACENLSAVRLQTNCTPQLEYQFYSVNVEFDLLCDDSKLVKNSISIQMIGVLIGALIAGQLSDLYGRRTILICSLLGFAAFSLGTSLTTSFIQFTMLRAIVGFFTGGLSAVQGVFLIENVPVRHRMWINTVITWSPNFIIFPMIAYLCGDWRTLAGVSAVISLVAAVNLWYAIKPISYYFFPLHIALTIVLILIFSTIYFALFEFARHLLIRESSLDDSQWSNQQSSCCPGKNQENKSRHLRDGSG
;
A
#
# COMPACT_ATOMS: atom_id res chain seq x y z
N MET A 1 44.30 -69.72 -21.03
CA MET A 1 43.14 -68.95 -21.55
C MET A 1 42.41 -68.23 -20.41
N SER A 2 43.16 -67.65 -19.45
CA SER A 2 42.62 -67.15 -18.17
C SER A 2 43.22 -65.81 -17.72
N SER A 3 44.00 -65.12 -18.57
CA SER A 3 44.70 -63.88 -18.18
C SER A 3 44.04 -62.60 -18.68
N SER A 4 42.97 -62.69 -19.47
CA SER A 4 42.27 -61.52 -20.03
C SER A 4 41.05 -61.06 -19.22
N SER A 5 40.66 -61.84 -18.20
CA SER A 5 39.50 -61.56 -17.33
C SER A 5 39.86 -60.63 -16.18
N ASP A 6 41.04 -60.81 -15.57
CA ASP A 6 41.50 -60.02 -14.42
C ASP A 6 41.83 -58.56 -14.80
N ASP A 7 42.37 -58.30 -15.99
CA ASP A 7 42.71 -56.94 -16.43
C ASP A 7 41.46 -56.08 -16.68
N GLY A 8 40.34 -56.69 -17.11
CA GLY A 8 39.06 -56.01 -17.27
C GLY A 8 38.47 -55.56 -15.94
N ASP A 9 38.53 -56.43 -14.93
CA ASP A 9 38.04 -56.15 -13.57
C ASP A 9 38.88 -55.09 -12.86
N ILE A 10 40.19 -55.03 -13.12
CA ILE A 10 41.09 -54.00 -12.57
C ILE A 10 40.77 -52.63 -13.19
N MET A 11 40.60 -52.56 -14.51
CA MET A 11 40.22 -51.33 -15.23
C MET A 11 38.84 -50.82 -14.79
N GLU A 12 37.88 -51.70 -14.55
CA GLU A 12 36.54 -51.32 -14.07
C GLU A 12 36.56 -50.81 -12.63
N LYS A 13 37.34 -51.44 -11.74
CA LYS A 13 37.57 -50.96 -10.37
C LYS A 13 38.33 -49.64 -10.32
N GLN A 14 39.29 -49.42 -11.23
CA GLN A 14 39.99 -48.14 -11.34
C GLN A 14 39.05 -47.03 -11.80
N ASN A 15 38.22 -47.27 -12.82
CA ASN A 15 37.21 -46.31 -13.26
C ASN A 15 36.16 -45.99 -12.17
N LEU A 16 35.74 -46.98 -11.37
CA LEU A 16 34.82 -46.75 -10.24
C LEU A 16 35.48 -45.93 -9.12
N ASN A 17 36.76 -46.19 -8.83
CA ASN A 17 37.53 -45.41 -7.88
C ASN A 17 37.76 -43.98 -8.38
N ASP A 18 38.04 -43.78 -9.66
CA ASP A 18 38.17 -42.44 -10.25
C ASP A 18 36.83 -41.69 -10.27
N LEU A 19 35.70 -42.38 -10.49
CA LEU A 19 34.36 -41.79 -10.42
C LEU A 19 33.97 -41.39 -8.98
N SER A 20 34.42 -42.14 -7.97
CA SER A 20 34.21 -41.79 -6.55
C SER A 20 35.17 -40.71 -6.03
N GLN A 21 36.30 -40.50 -6.71
CA GLN A 21 37.28 -39.43 -6.43
C GLN A 21 36.99 -38.12 -7.18
N MET A 22 36.07 -38.12 -8.16
CA MET A 22 35.54 -36.89 -8.72
C MET A 22 34.82 -36.11 -7.62
N LYS A 23 35.50 -35.11 -7.05
CA LYS A 23 34.86 -34.10 -6.20
C LYS A 23 33.61 -33.63 -6.94
N PRO A 24 32.42 -33.63 -6.28
CA PRO A 24 31.19 -33.23 -6.95
C PRO A 24 31.44 -31.87 -7.59
N VAL A 25 31.17 -31.79 -8.90
CA VAL A 25 31.29 -30.54 -9.65
C VAL A 25 30.39 -29.54 -8.93
N LYS A 26 31.01 -28.59 -8.24
CA LYS A 26 30.26 -27.57 -7.52
C LYS A 26 29.47 -26.78 -8.54
N ASN A 27 28.15 -26.93 -8.50
CA ASN A 27 27.25 -26.11 -9.29
C ASN A 27 27.36 -24.66 -8.81
N MET A 28 27.04 -23.70 -9.68
CA MET A 28 27.03 -22.27 -9.31
C MET A 28 26.19 -22.01 -8.05
N ASP A 29 25.16 -22.83 -7.83
CA ASP A 29 24.30 -22.82 -6.63
C ASP A 29 25.03 -23.13 -5.31
N ASP A 30 26.16 -23.85 -5.33
CA ASP A 30 26.96 -24.17 -4.13
C ASP A 30 27.78 -22.98 -3.60
N PHE A 31 27.92 -21.92 -4.40
CA PHE A 31 28.59 -20.68 -3.99
C PHE A 31 27.66 -19.75 -3.18
N ILE A 32 26.34 -19.90 -3.32
CA ILE A 32 25.36 -19.14 -2.55
C ILE A 32 25.23 -19.80 -1.17
N LYS A 33 26.02 -19.37 -0.19
CA LYS A 33 25.83 -19.78 1.20
C LYS A 33 24.81 -18.88 1.88
N LEU A 34 24.05 -19.44 2.84
CA LEU A 34 23.15 -18.69 3.72
C LEU A 34 23.98 -17.83 4.69
N GLY A 35 24.61 -16.78 4.16
CA GLY A 35 25.39 -15.80 4.91
C GLY A 35 24.67 -14.46 5.02
N TRP A 36 25.35 -13.48 5.61
CA TRP A 36 24.84 -12.12 5.85
C TRP A 36 24.30 -11.38 4.60
N TYR A 37 24.80 -11.72 3.42
CA TYR A 37 24.28 -11.22 2.16
C TYR A 37 22.85 -11.70 1.90
N CYS A 38 22.62 -13.01 2.05
CA CYS A 38 21.31 -13.61 1.83
C CYS A 38 20.29 -13.02 2.81
N THR A 39 20.61 -12.92 4.10
CA THR A 39 19.74 -12.28 5.10
C THR A 39 19.32 -10.85 4.72
N ARG A 40 20.23 -10.06 4.16
CA ARG A 40 19.91 -8.70 3.67
C ARG A 40 18.93 -8.73 2.50
N VAL A 41 19.16 -9.61 1.53
CA VAL A 41 18.24 -9.77 0.39
C VAL A 41 16.86 -10.25 0.85
N LEU A 42 16.79 -11.19 1.80
CA LEU A 42 15.54 -11.66 2.39
C LEU A 42 14.79 -10.54 3.09
N SER A 43 15.48 -9.73 3.90
CA SER A 43 14.86 -8.59 4.58
C SER A 43 14.32 -7.55 3.58
N ALA A 44 15.06 -7.25 2.51
CA ALA A 44 14.60 -6.34 1.47
C ALA A 44 13.36 -6.91 0.75
N SER A 45 13.37 -8.22 0.45
CA SER A 45 12.23 -8.91 -0.16
C SER A 45 10.99 -8.86 0.73
N GLU A 46 11.13 -9.00 2.04
CA GLU A 46 10.00 -8.89 2.97
C GLU A 46 9.34 -7.51 2.94
N PHE A 47 10.14 -6.43 2.98
CA PHE A 47 9.60 -5.06 2.86
C PHE A 47 8.95 -4.81 1.50
N MET A 48 9.45 -5.43 0.43
CA MET A 48 8.81 -5.39 -0.89
C MET A 48 7.47 -6.11 -0.88
N THR A 49 7.37 -7.29 -0.25
CA THR A 49 6.10 -8.01 -0.07
C THR A 49 5.11 -7.18 0.73
N LEU A 50 5.55 -6.57 1.83
CA LEU A 50 4.71 -5.68 2.64
C LEU A 50 4.21 -4.48 1.83
N THR A 51 5.07 -3.90 0.98
CA THR A 51 4.68 -2.82 0.06
C THR A 51 3.61 -3.30 -0.93
N ALA A 52 3.83 -4.44 -1.59
CA ALA A 52 2.88 -4.99 -2.55
C ALA A 52 1.53 -5.31 -1.91
N LEU A 53 1.56 -5.93 -0.72
CA LEU A 53 0.37 -6.24 0.06
C LEU A 53 -0.36 -4.98 0.51
N SER A 54 0.38 -3.97 0.99
CA SER A 54 -0.21 -2.70 1.45
C SER A 54 -1.09 -2.10 0.37
N SER A 55 -0.65 -2.11 -0.89
CA SER A 55 -1.41 -1.59 -2.03
C SER A 55 -2.71 -2.34 -2.30
N MET A 56 -2.69 -3.67 -2.17
CA MET A 56 -3.86 -4.51 -2.45
C MET A 56 -4.89 -4.38 -1.34
N VAL A 57 -4.43 -4.42 -0.10
CA VAL A 57 -5.29 -4.39 1.09
C VAL A 57 -5.76 -2.97 1.39
N TYR A 58 -5.04 -1.94 0.94
CA TYR A 58 -5.43 -0.54 1.11
C TYR A 58 -6.88 -0.27 0.68
N MET A 59 -7.32 -0.81 -0.47
CA MET A 59 -8.70 -0.60 -0.93
C MET A 59 -9.76 -1.27 -0.06
N VAL A 60 -9.39 -2.31 0.69
CA VAL A 60 -10.31 -2.95 1.63
C VAL A 60 -10.69 -1.95 2.72
N TYR A 61 -9.74 -1.17 3.24
CA TYR A 61 -9.98 -0.13 4.24
C TYR A 61 -10.57 1.14 3.65
N ALA A 62 -10.01 1.59 2.52
CA ALA A 62 -10.49 2.80 1.85
C ALA A 62 -11.94 2.66 1.36
N GLY A 63 -12.38 1.45 0.98
CA GLY A 63 -13.71 1.18 0.46
C GLY A 63 -14.75 0.73 1.48
N ILE A 64 -14.44 0.73 2.79
CA ILE A 64 -15.42 0.40 3.84
C ILE A 64 -16.54 1.43 3.80
N SER A 65 -17.77 0.97 3.55
CA SER A 65 -18.96 1.80 3.63
C SER A 65 -19.32 2.09 5.09
N PRO A 66 -19.52 3.36 5.49
CA PRO A 66 -20.01 3.68 6.83
C PRO A 66 -21.45 3.21 7.03
N THR A 67 -21.85 3.04 8.28
CA THR A 67 -23.25 2.76 8.63
C THR A 67 -23.99 4.08 8.83
N VAL A 68 -25.12 4.24 8.15
CA VAL A 68 -25.97 5.43 8.26
C VAL A 68 -26.94 5.22 9.42
N ILE A 69 -26.80 5.99 10.50
CA ILE A 69 -27.65 5.88 11.69
C ILE A 69 -28.87 6.80 11.58
N GLY A 70 -28.73 7.95 10.90
CA GLY A 70 -29.80 8.94 10.83
C GLY A 70 -29.46 10.14 9.96
N CYS A 71 -30.43 11.04 9.82
CA CYS A 71 -30.26 12.33 9.15
C CYS A 71 -31.09 13.38 9.90
N GLY A 72 -30.42 14.37 10.50
CA GLY A 72 -31.08 15.37 11.34
C GLY A 72 -31.76 14.75 12.57
N SER A 73 -33.08 14.91 12.67
CA SER A 73 -33.90 14.35 13.77
C SER A 73 -34.48 12.95 13.48
N ILE A 74 -34.19 12.38 12.31
CA ILE A 74 -34.70 11.07 11.88
C ILE A 74 -33.61 10.02 12.09
N SER A 75 -33.87 9.02 12.94
CA SER A 75 -33.00 7.85 13.14
C SER A 75 -33.56 6.63 12.42
N PHE A 76 -32.68 5.83 11.82
CA PHE A 76 -33.03 4.58 11.14
C PHE A 76 -32.68 3.37 12.01
N ASN A 77 -33.59 2.39 12.09
CA ASN A 77 -33.37 1.15 12.85
C ASN A 77 -32.63 0.06 12.04
N SER A 78 -32.54 0.21 10.71
CA SER A 78 -31.86 -0.72 9.82
C SER A 78 -31.06 0.05 8.76
N THR A 79 -29.85 -0.42 8.46
CA THR A 79 -28.95 0.17 7.48
C THR A 79 -29.48 0.06 6.05
N GLU A 80 -30.20 -1.02 5.74
CA GLU A 80 -30.79 -1.23 4.41
C GLU A 80 -31.88 -0.19 4.13
N TYR A 81 -32.81 -0.01 5.07
CA TYR A 81 -33.86 1.01 4.99
C TYR A 81 -33.30 2.43 5.00
N ALA A 82 -32.22 2.67 5.78
CA ALA A 82 -31.53 3.95 5.78
C ALA A 82 -31.04 4.28 4.36
N CYS A 83 -30.44 3.31 3.67
CA CYS A 83 -29.89 3.51 2.34
C CYS A 83 -30.92 3.76 1.23
N GLU A 84 -32.09 3.12 1.29
CA GLU A 84 -33.16 3.36 0.31
C GLU A 84 -33.78 4.76 0.45
N ASN A 85 -33.94 5.25 1.68
CA ASN A 85 -34.64 6.51 1.95
C ASN A 85 -33.72 7.71 2.14
N LEU A 86 -32.40 7.53 2.24
CA LEU A 86 -31.45 8.61 2.52
C LEU A 86 -31.53 9.74 1.48
N SER A 87 -31.59 9.38 0.20
CA SER A 87 -31.65 10.35 -0.91
C SER A 87 -32.92 11.20 -0.85
N ALA A 88 -34.06 10.57 -0.56
CA ALA A 88 -35.35 11.25 -0.41
C ALA A 88 -35.37 12.19 0.81
N VAL A 89 -34.89 11.72 1.96
CA VAL A 89 -34.84 12.51 3.21
C VAL A 89 -33.90 13.71 3.03
N ARG A 90 -32.76 13.52 2.39
CA ARG A 90 -31.78 14.58 2.14
C ARG A 90 -32.34 15.68 1.24
N LEU A 91 -33.08 15.31 0.19
CA LEU A 91 -33.74 16.27 -0.70
C LEU A 91 -34.81 17.10 0.03
N GLN A 92 -35.50 16.51 1.01
CA GLN A 92 -36.58 17.17 1.73
C GLN A 92 -36.08 18.07 2.88
N THR A 93 -35.03 17.64 3.58
CA THR A 93 -34.60 18.27 4.85
C THR A 93 -33.22 18.93 4.80
N ASN A 94 -32.46 18.81 3.71
CA ASN A 94 -31.07 19.29 3.60
C ASN A 94 -30.22 18.91 4.83
N CYS A 95 -30.43 17.72 5.36
CA CYS A 95 -29.72 17.23 6.53
C CYS A 95 -28.35 16.66 6.16
N THR A 96 -27.39 16.79 7.08
CA THR A 96 -26.13 16.04 7.04
C THR A 96 -26.35 14.66 7.66
N PRO A 97 -25.94 13.56 6.99
CA PRO A 97 -26.12 12.22 7.52
C PRO A 97 -25.24 12.00 8.75
N GLN A 98 -25.80 11.35 9.76
CA GLN A 98 -25.08 10.87 10.93
C GLN A 98 -24.52 9.48 10.63
N LEU A 99 -23.20 9.37 10.59
CA LEU A 99 -22.46 8.18 10.18
C LEU A 99 -21.72 7.57 11.37
N GLU A 100 -21.81 6.26 11.53
CA GLU A 100 -20.90 5.48 12.37
C GLU A 100 -19.80 4.89 11.48
N TYR A 101 -18.55 5.03 11.91
CA TYR A 101 -17.40 4.41 11.24
C TYR A 101 -16.32 4.06 12.24
N GLN A 102 -15.66 2.91 12.01
CA GLN A 102 -14.49 2.46 12.79
C GLN A 102 -13.16 2.97 12.21
N PHE A 103 -13.17 3.33 10.92
CA PHE A 103 -12.03 3.84 10.17
C PHE A 103 -12.52 4.91 9.21
N TYR A 104 -11.84 6.05 9.15
CA TYR A 104 -12.22 7.12 8.24
C TYR A 104 -11.85 6.72 6.80
N SER A 105 -12.86 6.38 6.00
CA SER A 105 -12.71 5.81 4.67
C SER A 105 -12.96 6.82 3.56
N VAL A 106 -12.62 6.46 2.33
CA VAL A 106 -12.86 7.29 1.13
C VAL A 106 -14.37 7.51 0.93
N ASN A 107 -15.20 6.54 1.33
CA ASN A 107 -16.64 6.66 1.24
C ASN A 107 -17.20 7.73 2.18
N VAL A 108 -16.58 7.92 3.36
CA VAL A 108 -16.99 8.95 4.33
C VAL A 108 -16.58 10.34 3.84
N GLU A 109 -15.33 10.51 3.40
CA GLU A 109 -14.81 11.81 2.93
C GLU A 109 -15.57 12.33 1.71
N PHE A 110 -15.81 11.48 0.71
CA PHE A 110 -16.47 11.88 -0.54
C PHE A 110 -17.99 11.68 -0.51
N ASP A 111 -18.56 11.36 0.65
CA ASP A 111 -20.01 11.18 0.84
C ASP A 111 -20.62 10.14 -0.15
N LEU A 112 -19.84 9.10 -0.45
CA LEU A 112 -20.21 8.00 -1.35
C LEU A 112 -20.96 6.91 -0.57
N LEU A 113 -22.22 7.21 -0.25
CA LEU A 113 -23.07 6.37 0.58
C LEU A 113 -23.90 5.40 -0.27
N CYS A 114 -24.22 4.24 0.31
CA CYS A 114 -25.21 3.30 -0.23
C CYS A 114 -24.93 2.88 -1.69
N ASP A 115 -25.71 3.33 -2.67
CA ASP A 115 -25.51 2.98 -4.08
C ASP A 115 -24.24 3.57 -4.68
N ASP A 116 -23.83 4.77 -4.23
CA ASP A 116 -22.62 5.43 -4.73
C ASP A 116 -21.34 4.74 -4.23
N SER A 117 -21.43 3.89 -3.20
CA SER A 117 -20.32 3.04 -2.76
C SER A 117 -19.86 2.05 -3.85
N LYS A 118 -20.73 1.74 -4.84
CA LYS A 118 -20.36 0.93 -6.01
C LYS A 118 -19.26 1.61 -6.84
N LEU A 119 -19.18 2.94 -6.84
CA LEU A 119 -18.12 3.67 -7.54
C LEU A 119 -16.75 3.30 -6.99
N VAL A 120 -16.62 3.18 -5.66
CA VAL A 120 -15.36 2.79 -5.03
C VAL A 120 -15.00 1.35 -5.36
N LYS A 121 -15.99 0.44 -5.43
CA LYS A 121 -15.78 -0.94 -5.89
C LYS A 121 -15.25 -0.98 -7.33
N ASN A 122 -15.78 -0.13 -8.22
CA ASN A 122 -15.26 0.00 -9.59
C ASN A 122 -13.81 0.48 -9.60
N SER A 123 -13.42 1.38 -8.69
CA SER A 123 -12.02 1.82 -8.55
C SER A 123 -11.07 0.69 -8.17
N ILE A 124 -11.53 -0.30 -7.38
CA ILE A 124 -10.74 -1.51 -7.09
C ILE A 124 -10.49 -2.29 -8.38
N SER A 125 -11.53 -2.47 -9.21
CA SER A 125 -11.39 -3.14 -10.51
C SER A 125 -10.42 -2.42 -11.43
N ILE A 126 -10.50 -1.08 -11.50
CA ILE A 126 -9.58 -0.26 -12.29
C ILE A 126 -8.14 -0.41 -11.79
N GLN A 127 -7.93 -0.44 -10.47
CA GLN A 127 -6.62 -0.71 -9.90
C GLN A 127 -6.08 -2.08 -10.32
N MET A 128 -6.92 -3.12 -10.31
CA MET A 128 -6.50 -4.47 -10.72
C MET A 128 -6.13 -4.55 -12.20
N ILE A 129 -6.80 -3.78 -13.06
CA ILE A 129 -6.38 -3.64 -14.47
C ILE A 129 -4.99 -3.01 -14.53
N GLY A 130 -4.73 -1.96 -13.74
CA GLY A 130 -3.39 -1.37 -13.59
C GLY A 130 -2.35 -2.42 -13.19
N VAL A 131 -2.63 -3.23 -12.18
CA VAL A 131 -1.77 -4.34 -11.71
C VAL A 131 -1.47 -5.33 -12.83
N LEU A 132 -2.48 -5.75 -13.58
CA LEU A 132 -2.31 -6.68 -14.70
C LEU A 132 -1.35 -6.12 -15.76
N ILE A 133 -1.57 -4.88 -16.20
CA ILE A 133 -0.73 -4.21 -17.20
C ILE A 133 0.70 -4.05 -16.65
N GLY A 134 0.82 -3.66 -15.39
CA GLY A 134 2.11 -3.49 -14.71
C GLY A 134 2.93 -4.77 -14.63
N ALA A 135 2.29 -5.89 -14.30
CA ALA A 135 2.94 -7.19 -14.23
C ALA A 135 3.46 -7.64 -15.61
N LEU A 136 2.66 -7.46 -16.66
CA LEU A 136 3.04 -7.82 -18.04
C LEU A 136 4.24 -7.00 -18.54
N ILE A 137 4.20 -5.68 -18.35
CA ILE A 137 5.25 -4.78 -18.84
C ILE A 137 6.53 -4.94 -18.02
N ALA A 138 6.45 -4.89 -16.69
CA ALA A 138 7.64 -4.94 -15.85
C ALA A 138 8.36 -6.29 -15.92
N GLY A 139 7.64 -7.40 -16.12
CA GLY A 139 8.26 -8.71 -16.33
C GLY A 139 9.23 -8.69 -17.52
N GLN A 140 8.75 -8.25 -18.69
CA GLN A 140 9.58 -8.13 -19.90
C GLN A 140 10.71 -7.12 -19.73
N LEU A 141 10.43 -5.96 -19.13
CA LEU A 141 11.45 -4.95 -18.87
C LEU A 141 12.53 -5.45 -17.91
N SER A 142 12.19 -6.33 -16.97
CA SER A 142 13.13 -6.85 -15.97
C SER A 142 14.17 -7.79 -16.56
N ASP A 143 13.82 -8.50 -17.63
CA ASP A 143 14.73 -9.37 -18.36
C ASP A 143 15.66 -8.55 -19.28
N LEU A 144 15.23 -7.38 -19.74
CA LEU A 144 16.01 -6.49 -20.63
C LEU A 144 16.96 -5.55 -19.87
N TYR A 145 16.45 -4.82 -18.86
CA TYR A 145 17.18 -3.77 -18.15
C TYR A 145 17.78 -4.25 -16.81
N GLY A 146 17.55 -5.52 -16.47
CA GLY A 146 17.92 -6.11 -15.20
C GLY A 146 16.87 -5.86 -14.11
N ARG A 147 16.65 -6.90 -13.30
CA ARG A 147 15.58 -6.94 -12.29
C ARG A 147 15.72 -5.87 -11.21
N ARG A 148 16.95 -5.65 -10.72
CA ARG A 148 17.22 -4.66 -9.68
C ARG A 148 16.73 -3.27 -10.06
N THR A 149 17.05 -2.83 -11.27
CA THR A 149 16.71 -1.49 -11.76
C THR A 149 15.19 -1.32 -11.82
N ILE A 150 14.50 -2.29 -12.41
CA ILE A 150 13.03 -2.28 -12.51
C ILE A 150 12.36 -2.30 -11.14
N LEU A 151 12.85 -3.11 -10.20
CA LEU A 151 12.31 -3.15 -8.84
C LEU A 151 12.45 -1.80 -8.11
N ILE A 152 13.61 -1.14 -8.20
CA ILE A 152 13.81 0.19 -7.60
C ILE A 152 12.89 1.22 -8.25
N CYS A 153 12.78 1.23 -9.58
CA CYS A 153 11.87 2.12 -10.29
C CYS A 153 10.42 1.90 -9.87
N SER A 154 9.99 0.64 -9.72
CA SER A 154 8.64 0.30 -9.26
C SER A 154 8.38 0.78 -7.83
N LEU A 155 9.34 0.63 -6.92
CA LEU A 155 9.20 1.08 -5.53
C LEU A 155 9.17 2.61 -5.40
N LEU A 156 9.99 3.32 -6.18
CA LEU A 156 9.98 4.78 -6.20
C LEU A 156 8.71 5.34 -6.84
N GLY A 157 8.26 4.75 -7.96
CA GLY A 157 6.99 5.09 -8.58
C GLY A 157 5.82 4.85 -7.63
N PHE A 158 5.77 3.68 -7.00
CA PHE A 158 4.77 3.37 -5.97
C PHE A 158 4.75 4.43 -4.86
N ALA A 159 5.90 4.79 -4.30
CA ALA A 159 5.98 5.77 -3.22
C ALA A 159 5.46 7.14 -3.64
N ALA A 160 5.87 7.63 -4.82
CA ALA A 160 5.46 8.94 -5.32
C ALA A 160 3.95 9.02 -5.54
N PHE A 161 3.35 8.03 -6.21
CA PHE A 161 1.92 8.03 -6.50
C PHE A 161 1.06 7.67 -5.27
N SER A 162 1.59 6.89 -4.33
CA SER A 162 0.93 6.63 -3.04
C SER A 162 0.88 7.90 -2.18
N LEU A 163 1.96 8.69 -2.14
CA LEU A 163 1.93 10.02 -1.52
C LEU A 163 0.96 10.95 -2.23
N GLY A 164 0.96 10.96 -3.57
CA GLY A 164 0.00 11.72 -4.36
C GLY A 164 -1.45 11.36 -4.02
N THR A 165 -1.73 10.09 -3.76
CA THR A 165 -3.05 9.60 -3.34
C THR A 165 -3.49 10.25 -2.01
N SER A 166 -2.58 10.45 -1.06
CA SER A 166 -2.90 11.12 0.21
C SER A 166 -3.35 12.57 0.03
N LEU A 167 -2.97 13.22 -1.07
CA LEU A 167 -3.23 14.64 -1.34
C LEU A 167 -4.46 14.87 -2.23
N THR A 168 -5.17 13.83 -2.63
CA THR A 168 -6.29 13.97 -3.58
C THR A 168 -7.49 14.66 -2.93
N THR A 169 -8.10 15.58 -3.67
CA THR A 169 -9.33 16.28 -3.29
C THR A 169 -10.55 15.82 -4.09
N SER A 170 -10.35 15.01 -5.12
CA SER A 170 -11.42 14.47 -5.96
C SER A 170 -11.33 12.95 -6.08
N PHE A 171 -12.50 12.30 -6.06
CA PHE A 171 -12.62 10.85 -6.23
C PHE A 171 -12.05 10.33 -7.57
N ILE A 172 -12.18 11.11 -8.64
CA ILE A 172 -11.64 10.74 -9.97
C ILE A 172 -10.11 10.72 -9.92
N GLN A 173 -9.50 11.76 -9.32
CA GLN A 173 -8.05 11.83 -9.15
C GLN A 173 -7.53 10.69 -8.28
N PHE A 174 -8.23 10.40 -7.18
CA PHE A 174 -7.96 9.24 -6.33
C PHE A 174 -7.93 7.94 -7.14
N THR A 175 -8.96 7.68 -7.94
CA THR A 175 -9.06 6.45 -8.74
C THR A 175 -7.94 6.34 -9.78
N MET A 176 -7.61 7.44 -10.47
CA MET A 176 -6.53 7.45 -11.46
C MET A 176 -5.15 7.20 -10.83
N LEU A 177 -4.85 7.87 -9.71
CA LEU A 177 -3.60 7.66 -8.99
C LEU A 177 -3.49 6.24 -8.44
N ARG A 178 -4.60 5.68 -7.93
CA ARG A 178 -4.65 4.28 -7.48
C ARG A 178 -4.43 3.30 -8.62
N ALA A 179 -4.93 3.57 -9.82
CA ALA A 179 -4.64 2.77 -11.00
C ALA A 179 -3.13 2.73 -11.33
N ILE A 180 -2.47 3.90 -11.26
CA ILE A 180 -1.03 4.03 -11.46
C ILE A 180 -0.24 3.33 -10.34
N VAL A 181 -0.66 3.48 -9.08
CA VAL A 181 -0.08 2.72 -7.96
C VAL A 181 -0.23 1.21 -8.18
N GLY A 182 -1.39 0.78 -8.69
CA GLY A 182 -1.66 -0.60 -9.11
C GLY A 182 -0.66 -1.09 -10.15
N PHE A 183 -0.38 -0.29 -11.19
CA PHE A 183 0.63 -0.58 -12.20
C PHE A 183 2.02 -0.86 -11.60
N PHE A 184 2.50 0.00 -10.71
CA PHE A 184 3.79 -0.23 -10.04
C PHE A 184 3.76 -1.45 -9.11
N THR A 185 2.63 -1.70 -8.46
CA THR A 185 2.43 -2.87 -7.57
C THR A 185 2.49 -4.18 -8.35
N GLY A 186 1.84 -4.24 -9.51
CA GLY A 186 1.87 -5.40 -10.40
C GLY A 186 3.28 -5.68 -10.91
N GLY A 187 4.01 -4.64 -11.30
CA GLY A 187 5.38 -4.78 -11.73
C GLY A 187 6.33 -5.23 -10.61
N LEU A 188 6.15 -4.69 -9.41
CA LEU A 188 6.87 -5.14 -8.22
C LEU A 188 6.63 -6.63 -7.95
N SER A 189 5.36 -7.05 -7.95
CA SER A 189 4.97 -8.44 -7.64
C SER A 189 5.50 -9.45 -8.66
N ALA A 190 5.48 -9.10 -9.96
CA ALA A 190 5.95 -9.96 -11.03
C ALA A 190 7.46 -10.20 -10.95
N VAL A 191 8.25 -9.16 -10.73
CA VAL A 191 9.72 -9.23 -10.75
C VAL A 191 10.27 -9.75 -9.41
N GLN A 192 9.59 -9.46 -8.29
CA GLN A 192 10.04 -9.84 -6.95
C GLN A 192 10.15 -11.36 -6.77
N GLY A 193 9.17 -12.12 -7.26
CA GLY A 193 9.17 -13.59 -7.10
C GLY A 193 10.40 -14.24 -7.74
N VAL A 194 10.75 -13.79 -8.95
CA VAL A 194 11.92 -14.31 -9.66
C VAL A 194 13.23 -13.82 -9.02
N PHE A 195 13.26 -12.56 -8.59
CA PHE A 195 14.40 -11.99 -7.85
C PHE A 195 14.71 -12.77 -6.57
N LEU A 196 13.69 -13.20 -5.82
CA LEU A 196 13.87 -13.99 -4.60
C LEU A 196 14.54 -15.34 -4.91
N ILE A 197 14.05 -16.06 -5.93
CA ILE A 197 14.55 -17.40 -6.27
C ILE A 197 16.01 -17.37 -6.75
N GLU A 198 16.41 -16.32 -7.47
CA GLU A 198 17.79 -16.14 -7.95
C GLU A 198 18.80 -15.88 -6.83
N ASN A 199 18.38 -15.20 -5.77
CA ASN A 199 19.29 -14.80 -4.69
C ASN A 199 19.29 -15.79 -3.51
N VAL A 200 18.49 -16.86 -3.58
CA VAL A 200 18.31 -17.83 -2.50
C VAL A 200 18.88 -19.20 -2.89
N PRO A 201 19.67 -19.84 -2.01
CA PRO A 201 20.27 -21.14 -2.32
C PRO A 201 19.23 -22.25 -2.37
N VAL A 202 19.41 -23.17 -3.33
CA VAL A 202 18.45 -24.26 -3.66
C VAL A 202 17.97 -25.01 -2.42
N ARG A 203 18.89 -25.38 -1.52
CA ARG A 203 18.61 -26.13 -0.28
C ARG A 203 17.62 -25.45 0.67
N HIS A 204 17.51 -24.13 0.60
CA HIS A 204 16.71 -23.31 1.51
C HIS A 204 15.55 -22.58 0.82
N ARG A 205 15.39 -22.72 -0.51
CA ARG A 205 14.35 -22.02 -1.29
C ARG A 205 12.94 -22.28 -0.75
N MET A 206 12.62 -23.52 -0.38
CA MET A 206 11.24 -23.88 -0.03
C MET A 206 10.77 -23.21 1.26
N TRP A 207 11.53 -23.29 2.35
CA TRP A 207 11.13 -22.67 3.62
C TRP A 207 11.19 -21.14 3.56
N ILE A 208 12.19 -20.57 2.86
CA ILE A 208 12.31 -19.12 2.70
C ILE A 208 11.12 -18.55 1.92
N ASN A 209 10.72 -19.21 0.85
CA ASN A 209 9.56 -18.79 0.06
C ASN A 209 8.24 -18.98 0.83
N THR A 210 8.19 -19.80 1.87
CA THR A 210 7.02 -19.90 2.76
C THR A 210 6.98 -18.79 3.81
N VAL A 211 8.16 -18.33 4.28
CA VAL A 211 8.25 -17.23 5.24
C VAL A 211 7.96 -15.89 4.56
N ILE A 212 8.55 -15.66 3.38
CA ILE A 212 8.38 -14.43 2.60
C ILE A 212 7.14 -14.58 1.73
N THR A 213 5.97 -14.47 2.36
CA THR A 213 4.66 -14.59 1.71
C THR A 213 3.74 -13.44 2.11
N TRP A 214 2.58 -13.40 1.48
CA TRP A 214 1.54 -12.42 1.81
C TRP A 214 0.95 -12.68 3.21
N SER A 215 0.94 -13.92 3.67
CA SER A 215 0.28 -14.34 4.92
C SER A 215 0.75 -13.62 6.20
N PRO A 216 2.05 -13.53 6.54
CA PRO A 216 2.47 -12.78 7.73
C PRO A 216 2.15 -11.28 7.62
N ASN A 217 2.24 -10.74 6.41
CA ASN A 217 1.97 -9.34 6.13
C ASN A 217 0.49 -8.96 6.32
N PHE A 218 -0.44 -9.91 6.17
CA PHE A 218 -1.86 -9.73 6.49
C PHE A 218 -2.16 -9.53 7.98
N ILE A 219 -1.26 -9.92 8.88
CA ILE A 219 -1.41 -9.68 10.33
C ILE A 219 -0.88 -8.28 10.68
N ILE A 220 0.25 -7.91 10.07
CA ILE A 220 0.96 -6.66 10.34
C ILE A 220 0.17 -5.45 9.78
N PHE A 221 -0.34 -5.55 8.56
CA PHE A 221 -0.96 -4.41 7.88
C PHE A 221 -2.25 -3.88 8.55
N PRO A 222 -3.19 -4.73 9.03
CA PRO A 222 -4.34 -4.27 9.81
C PRO A 222 -3.96 -3.52 11.09
N MET A 223 -2.88 -3.93 11.76
CA MET A 223 -2.39 -3.24 12.94
C MET A 223 -1.91 -1.82 12.59
N ILE A 224 -1.24 -1.67 11.44
CA ILE A 224 -0.85 -0.36 10.91
C ILE A 224 -2.10 0.46 10.56
N ALA A 225 -3.10 -0.13 9.89
CA ALA A 225 -4.35 0.54 9.55
C ALA A 225 -5.12 1.04 10.78
N TYR A 226 -5.18 0.23 11.84
CA TYR A 226 -5.79 0.60 13.11
C TYR A 226 -5.09 1.79 13.77
N LEU A 227 -3.75 1.82 13.75
CA LEU A 227 -2.97 2.93 14.30
C LEU A 227 -3.11 4.23 13.48
N CYS A 228 -3.35 4.12 12.17
CA CYS A 228 -3.51 5.28 11.28
C CYS A 228 -4.89 5.95 11.42
N GLY A 229 -5.96 5.15 11.54
CA GLY A 229 -7.35 5.63 11.70
C GLY A 229 -7.98 6.33 10.47
N ASP A 230 -7.17 6.73 9.49
CA ASP A 230 -7.56 7.48 8.29
C ASP A 230 -6.90 6.88 7.03
N TRP A 231 -7.62 6.90 5.91
CA TRP A 231 -7.15 6.45 4.60
C TRP A 231 -5.99 7.33 4.08
N ARG A 232 -6.00 8.64 4.34
CA ARG A 232 -4.93 9.54 3.85
C ARG A 232 -3.59 9.22 4.52
N THR A 233 -3.61 9.06 5.84
CA THR A 233 -2.43 8.68 6.63
C THR A 233 -1.94 7.29 6.24
N LEU A 234 -2.86 6.35 6.01
CA LEU A 234 -2.52 5.01 5.54
C LEU A 234 -1.80 5.02 4.18
N ALA A 235 -2.21 5.89 3.24
CA ALA A 235 -1.55 6.06 1.94
C ALA A 235 -0.14 6.67 2.04
N GLY A 236 0.06 7.55 3.02
CA GLY A 236 1.38 8.07 3.36
C GLY A 236 2.30 6.99 3.95
N VAL A 237 1.78 6.21 4.90
CA VAL A 237 2.52 5.11 5.52
C VAL A 237 2.90 4.03 4.50
N SER A 238 2.01 3.66 3.57
CA SER A 238 2.36 2.72 2.49
C SER A 238 3.48 3.26 1.60
N ALA A 239 3.53 4.57 1.35
CA ALA A 239 4.63 5.17 0.62
C ALA A 239 5.96 5.09 1.37
N VAL A 240 5.94 5.33 2.69
CA VAL A 240 7.14 5.21 3.55
C VAL A 240 7.66 3.76 3.55
N ILE A 241 6.75 2.78 3.67
CA ILE A 241 7.12 1.35 3.59
C ILE A 241 7.83 1.05 2.26
N SER A 242 7.32 1.59 1.14
CA SER A 242 7.94 1.42 -0.18
C SER A 242 9.32 2.07 -0.29
N LEU A 243 9.51 3.27 0.28
CA LEU A 243 10.81 3.93 0.29
C LEU A 243 11.83 3.15 1.12
N VAL A 244 11.41 2.63 2.28
CA VAL A 244 12.25 1.75 3.10
C VAL A 244 12.62 0.49 2.32
N ALA A 245 11.69 -0.11 1.57
CA ALA A 245 11.98 -1.23 0.69
C ALA A 245 13.00 -0.87 -0.41
N ALA A 246 12.86 0.30 -1.05
CA ALA A 246 13.77 0.78 -2.09
C ALA A 246 15.20 0.99 -1.56
N VAL A 247 15.32 1.61 -0.38
CA VAL A 247 16.59 1.82 0.31
C VAL A 247 17.23 0.48 0.67
N ASN A 248 16.47 -0.44 1.27
CA ASN A 248 16.98 -1.78 1.62
C ASN A 248 17.47 -2.53 0.38
N LEU A 249 16.71 -2.52 -0.72
CA LEU A 249 17.10 -3.16 -1.98
C LEU A 249 18.36 -2.54 -2.59
N TRP A 250 18.51 -1.20 -2.52
CA TRP A 250 19.69 -0.51 -3.04
C TRP A 250 20.99 -0.99 -2.38
N TYR A 251 20.95 -1.23 -1.08
CA TYR A 251 22.12 -1.62 -0.30
C TYR A 251 22.31 -3.13 -0.15
N ALA A 252 21.25 -3.95 -0.29
CA ALA A 252 21.34 -5.40 -0.16
C ALA A 252 22.33 -6.03 -1.15
N ILE A 253 22.46 -5.48 -2.36
CA ILE A 253 23.25 -6.07 -3.45
C ILE A 253 24.70 -5.55 -3.48
N LYS A 254 25.01 -4.41 -2.84
CA LYS A 254 26.38 -3.89 -2.83
C LYS A 254 27.23 -4.63 -1.78
N PRO A 255 28.43 -5.13 -2.12
CA PRO A 255 29.35 -5.71 -1.14
C PRO A 255 29.93 -4.59 -0.27
N ILE A 256 29.16 -4.15 0.72
CA ILE A 256 29.58 -3.16 1.71
C ILE A 256 30.17 -3.87 2.93
N SER A 257 31.34 -3.38 3.33
CA SER A 257 32.16 -3.85 4.46
C SER A 257 31.34 -3.95 5.77
N TYR A 258 31.69 -4.94 6.61
CA TYR A 258 31.00 -5.32 7.85
C TYR A 258 30.73 -4.17 8.84
N TYR A 259 31.54 -3.10 8.80
CA TYR A 259 31.41 -1.94 9.69
C TYR A 259 30.17 -1.06 9.43
N PHE A 260 29.55 -1.17 8.26
CA PHE A 260 28.43 -0.30 7.88
C PHE A 260 27.06 -0.82 8.35
N PHE A 261 26.98 -2.02 8.95
CA PHE A 261 25.73 -2.67 9.35
C PHE A 261 24.94 -1.95 10.47
N PRO A 262 25.54 -1.55 11.61
CA PRO A 262 24.83 -0.77 12.63
C PRO A 262 24.47 0.63 12.11
N LEU A 263 25.31 1.21 11.26
CA LEU A 263 25.02 2.47 10.59
C LEU A 263 23.83 2.34 9.64
N HIS A 264 23.64 1.18 9.01
CA HIS A 264 22.54 0.92 8.10
C HIS A 264 21.20 0.78 8.82
N ILE A 265 21.17 0.03 9.93
CA ILE A 265 19.98 -0.09 10.78
C ILE A 265 19.65 1.28 11.36
N ALA A 266 20.66 2.02 11.83
CA ALA A 266 20.50 3.39 12.27
C ALA A 266 20.00 4.30 11.14
N LEU A 267 20.51 4.18 9.91
CA LEU A 267 20.05 4.98 8.77
C LEU A 267 18.61 4.65 8.38
N THR A 268 18.21 3.39 8.40
CA THR A 268 16.83 2.99 8.11
C THR A 268 15.88 3.47 9.21
N ILE A 269 16.28 3.39 10.49
CA ILE A 269 15.49 3.92 11.60
C ILE A 269 15.41 5.45 11.52
N VAL A 270 16.53 6.11 11.27
CA VAL A 270 16.62 7.57 11.10
C VAL A 270 15.82 8.01 9.88
N LEU A 271 15.83 7.30 8.77
CA LEU A 271 14.98 7.59 7.61
C LEU A 271 13.50 7.36 7.92
N ILE A 272 13.14 6.31 8.66
CA ILE A 272 11.75 6.10 9.13
C ILE A 272 11.31 7.26 10.02
N LEU A 273 12.16 7.73 10.94
CA LEU A 273 11.87 8.84 11.84
C LEU A 273 11.86 10.20 11.12
N ILE A 274 12.80 10.43 10.20
CA ILE A 274 12.88 11.64 9.37
C ILE A 274 11.70 11.69 8.41
N PHE A 275 11.31 10.59 7.78
CA PHE A 275 10.13 10.58 6.91
C PHE A 275 8.83 10.63 7.70
N SER A 276 8.75 10.02 8.89
CA SER A 276 7.60 10.19 9.77
C SER A 276 7.43 11.65 10.20
N THR A 277 8.53 12.35 10.53
CA THR A 277 8.52 13.77 10.92
C THR A 277 8.31 14.72 9.74
N ILE A 278 8.94 14.47 8.58
CA ILE A 278 8.72 15.22 7.34
C ILE A 278 7.30 15.00 6.80
N TYR A 279 6.76 13.79 6.90
CA TYR A 279 5.36 13.50 6.55
C TYR A 279 4.42 14.23 7.50
N PHE A 280 4.65 14.18 8.81
CA PHE A 280 3.85 14.93 9.79
C PHE A 280 3.89 16.44 9.53
N ALA A 281 5.06 16.97 9.16
CA ALA A 281 5.24 18.38 8.81
C ALA A 281 4.60 18.77 7.46
N LEU A 282 4.73 17.93 6.43
CA LEU A 282 4.11 18.14 5.11
C LEU A 282 2.60 17.95 5.18
N PHE A 283 2.12 17.01 5.99
CA PHE A 283 0.70 16.79 6.24
C PHE A 283 0.09 18.00 6.95
N GLU A 284 0.69 18.51 8.02
CA GLU A 284 0.17 19.72 8.68
C GLU A 284 0.31 20.97 7.82
N PHE A 285 1.35 21.08 7.01
CA PHE A 285 1.49 22.17 6.05
C PHE A 285 0.41 22.10 4.94
N ALA A 286 0.17 20.91 4.38
CA ALA A 286 -0.88 20.68 3.38
C ALA A 286 -2.28 20.87 3.98
N ARG A 287 -2.52 20.42 5.21
CA ARG A 287 -3.75 20.65 5.95
C ARG A 287 -4.00 22.13 6.19
N HIS A 288 -2.97 22.90 6.57
CA HIS A 288 -3.08 24.36 6.71
C HIS A 288 -3.39 25.06 5.38
N LEU A 289 -2.85 24.59 4.26
CA LEU A 289 -3.18 25.11 2.94
C LEU A 289 -4.60 24.74 2.49
N LEU A 290 -5.07 23.53 2.80
CA LEU A 290 -6.42 23.05 2.46
C LEU A 290 -7.52 23.65 3.35
N ILE A 291 -7.25 23.90 4.63
CA ILE A 291 -8.15 24.70 5.50
C ILE A 291 -8.29 26.11 4.95
N ARG A 292 -7.20 26.68 4.39
CA ARG A 292 -7.25 28.00 3.77
C ARG A 292 -8.11 28.00 2.49
N GLU A 293 -8.05 26.95 1.68
CA GLU A 293 -8.85 26.81 0.45
C GLU A 293 -10.34 26.55 0.73
N SER A 294 -10.65 25.66 1.68
CA SER A 294 -12.04 25.44 2.14
C SER A 294 -12.65 26.66 2.84
N SER A 295 -11.86 27.42 3.61
CA SER A 295 -12.32 28.70 4.18
C SER A 295 -12.59 29.78 3.11
N LEU A 296 -11.91 29.71 1.97
CA LEU A 296 -12.15 30.59 0.83
C LEU A 296 -13.45 30.20 0.10
N ASP A 297 -13.72 28.90 -0.08
CA ASP A 297 -14.99 28.41 -0.65
C ASP A 297 -16.19 28.70 0.28
N ASP A 298 -16.07 28.50 1.60
CA ASP A 298 -17.11 28.87 2.57
C ASP A 298 -17.35 30.40 2.60
N SER A 299 -16.30 31.20 2.39
CA SER A 299 -16.45 32.66 2.26
C SER A 299 -17.17 33.06 0.97
N GLN A 300 -17.01 32.31 -0.13
CA GLN A 300 -17.77 32.52 -1.36
C GLN A 300 -19.23 32.10 -1.18
N TRP A 301 -19.52 30.96 -0.54
CA TRP A 301 -20.88 30.55 -0.21
C TRP A 301 -21.59 31.54 0.71
N SER A 302 -20.92 32.06 1.75
CA SER A 302 -21.51 33.07 2.64
C SER A 302 -21.83 34.40 1.94
N ASN A 303 -20.96 34.87 1.04
CA ASN A 303 -21.19 36.10 0.25
C ASN A 303 -22.28 35.92 -0.81
N GLN A 304 -22.46 34.71 -1.33
CA GLN A 304 -23.53 34.38 -2.29
C GLN A 304 -24.89 34.23 -1.57
N GLN A 305 -24.88 33.77 -0.31
CA GLN A 305 -26.08 33.66 0.51
C GLN A 305 -26.57 35.02 1.05
N SER A 306 -25.66 35.98 1.31
CA SER A 306 -26.04 37.37 1.60
C SER A 306 -26.59 38.13 0.39
N SER A 307 -26.28 37.68 -0.84
CA SER A 307 -26.76 38.30 -2.07
C SER A 307 -28.10 37.74 -2.57
N CYS A 308 -28.46 36.50 -2.20
CA CYS A 308 -29.70 35.85 -2.66
C CYS A 308 -30.93 36.06 -1.74
N CYS A 309 -30.79 36.63 -0.54
CA CYS A 309 -31.92 36.87 0.38
C CYS A 309 -31.73 38.14 1.24
N PRO A 310 -32.13 39.33 0.77
CA PRO A 310 -32.22 40.50 1.63
C PRO A 310 -33.53 40.42 2.44
N GLY A 311 -33.57 39.67 3.54
CA GLY A 311 -34.75 39.76 4.42
C GLY A 311 -35.12 38.60 5.36
N LYS A 312 -34.19 37.82 5.92
CA LYS A 312 -34.53 36.83 6.96
C LYS A 312 -33.75 36.94 8.27
N ASN A 313 -33.17 38.11 8.58
CA ASN A 313 -32.48 38.35 9.86
C ASN A 313 -33.25 39.21 10.87
N GLN A 314 -34.56 39.43 10.67
CA GLN A 314 -35.39 40.14 11.67
C GLN A 314 -36.44 39.27 12.39
N GLU A 315 -36.68 38.03 11.97
CA GLU A 315 -37.79 37.23 12.54
C GLU A 315 -37.41 36.31 13.72
N ASN A 316 -36.11 36.11 13.98
CA ASN A 316 -35.65 35.26 15.10
C ASN A 316 -35.22 36.04 16.36
N LYS A 317 -35.32 37.37 16.37
CA LYS A 317 -35.00 38.20 17.56
C LYS A 317 -36.24 38.65 18.36
N SER A 318 -37.45 38.39 17.87
CA SER A 318 -38.72 38.81 18.48
C SER A 318 -39.52 37.67 19.14
N ARG A 319 -39.03 36.42 19.11
CA ARG A 319 -39.64 35.28 19.85
C ARG A 319 -39.01 34.96 21.21
N HIS A 320 -37.92 35.63 21.61
CA HIS A 320 -37.29 35.41 22.93
C HIS A 320 -37.65 36.46 24.00
N LEU A 321 -38.66 37.31 23.77
CA LEU A 321 -39.13 38.32 24.74
C LEU A 321 -40.63 38.22 25.05
N ARG A 322 -41.23 37.03 24.97
CA ARG A 322 -42.66 36.87 25.30
C ARG A 322 -43.02 35.74 26.27
N ASP A 323 -42.05 35.16 26.96
CA ASP A 323 -42.26 34.19 28.06
C ASP A 323 -41.62 34.69 29.36
N GLY A 324 -42.11 35.82 29.88
CA GLY A 324 -41.54 36.43 31.08
C GLY A 324 -42.35 37.59 31.66
N SER A 325 -43.67 37.42 31.80
CA SER A 325 -44.52 38.22 32.72
C SER A 325 -45.99 37.83 32.52
N GLY A 326 -46.62 37.23 33.54
CA GLY A 326 -48.04 36.88 33.55
C GLY A 326 -48.30 35.63 34.36
#